data_AF-A0AAD2CLT0-F1
#
_entry.id   AF-A0AAD2CLT0-F1
#
_cell.length_a   1.000
_cell.length_b   1.000
_cell.length_c   1.000
_cell.angle_alpha   90.00
_cell.angle_beta   90.00
_cell.angle_gamma   90.00
#
_symmetry.space_group_name_H-M   'P 1'
#
loop_
_entity.id
_entity.type
_entity.pdbx_description
1 polymer ?
#
loop_
_entity_poly.entity_id
_entity_poly.type
_entity_poly.pdbx_seq_one_letter_code
_entity_poly.pdbx_strand_id
1 'polypeptide(L)'
;QARAAGNAVDECPSDALTPRGDYGTQCCVISGHTLPLFFDGFKCYYRVEAITDEEMRTLPEIVFTSDEEYEPSARSKSRRFPAEEIDWKRTMAFPPDDVLKHTLAATTQLVPTVEAESREIMRDHLKSRLTCLCYRRRRDVDFLYTFKANIKSVRGFLYFNLFSSQRSGYDHPILMQQKSESPETLEAHFDHCGTPHTLKSDNAKEFRSTASPRATTSTHDRYIDHVPLT
;
A
#
# COMPACT_ATOMS: atom_id res chain seq x y z
N GLN A 1 -15.30 12.63 -13.91
CA GLN A 1 -15.89 13.48 -14.97
C GLN A 1 -17.39 13.62 -14.81
N ALA A 2 -18.19 12.56 -14.69
CA ALA A 2 -19.64 12.70 -14.44
C ALA A 2 -19.97 13.62 -13.25
N ARG A 3 -19.36 13.40 -12.07
CA ARG A 3 -19.50 14.32 -10.91
C ARG A 3 -18.99 15.75 -11.17
N ALA A 4 -17.99 15.91 -12.04
CA ALA A 4 -17.44 17.22 -12.42
C ALA A 4 -18.36 17.97 -13.39
N ALA A 5 -19.11 17.24 -14.23
CA ALA A 5 -20.16 17.75 -15.09
C ALA A 5 -21.48 18.06 -14.33
N GLY A 6 -21.47 18.01 -12.99
CA GLY A 6 -22.64 18.29 -12.14
C GLY A 6 -23.58 17.10 -11.92
N ASN A 7 -23.24 15.90 -12.38
CA ASN A 7 -24.09 14.72 -12.20
C ASN A 7 -23.94 14.13 -10.79
N ALA A 8 -25.07 13.76 -10.18
CA ALA A 8 -25.05 13.11 -8.87
C ALA A 8 -24.88 11.59 -9.05
N VAL A 9 -23.81 11.03 -8.51
CA VAL A 9 -23.51 9.60 -8.64
C VAL A 9 -23.40 8.98 -7.25
N ASP A 10 -24.37 8.13 -6.90
CA ASP A 10 -24.35 7.32 -5.69
C ASP A 10 -23.97 5.87 -6.03
N GLU A 11 -22.71 5.55 -5.77
CA GLU A 11 -22.12 4.23 -5.98
C GLU A 11 -22.27 3.33 -4.74
N CYS A 12 -22.93 3.82 -3.67
CA CYS A 12 -23.09 3.06 -2.44
C CYS A 12 -24.11 1.95 -2.66
N PRO A 13 -23.78 0.69 -2.30
CA PRO A 13 -24.72 -0.40 -2.45
C PRO A 13 -26.02 -0.18 -1.66
N SER A 14 -27.15 -0.65 -2.20
CA SER A 14 -28.47 -0.45 -1.59
C SER A 14 -28.65 -1.25 -0.31
N ASP A 15 -27.85 -2.28 -0.12
CA ASP A 15 -27.72 -3.10 1.06
C ASP A 15 -26.63 -2.59 2.04
N ALA A 16 -25.88 -1.55 1.65
CA ALA A 16 -24.84 -0.94 2.48
C ALA A 16 -25.32 0.36 3.14
N LEU A 17 -25.00 0.51 4.42
CA LEU A 17 -25.20 1.75 5.17
C LEU A 17 -24.12 2.77 4.81
N THR A 18 -24.56 3.96 4.40
CA THR A 18 -23.70 5.13 4.26
C THR A 18 -23.19 5.59 5.64
N PRO A 19 -22.12 6.40 5.71
CA PRO A 19 -21.64 6.98 6.98
C PRO A 19 -22.67 7.83 7.75
N ARG A 20 -23.79 8.19 7.10
CA ARG A 20 -24.89 8.95 7.72
C ARG A 20 -26.00 8.06 8.28
N GLY A 21 -25.94 6.74 8.07
CA GLY A 21 -26.95 5.79 8.54
C GLY A 21 -28.09 5.54 7.54
N ASP A 22 -28.03 6.13 6.35
CA ASP A 22 -28.99 5.88 5.25
C ASP A 22 -28.46 4.76 4.33
N TYR A 23 -29.34 4.00 3.69
CA TYR A 23 -28.97 3.04 2.65
C TYR A 23 -28.52 3.75 1.36
N GLY A 24 -27.56 3.17 0.64
CA GLY A 24 -27.18 3.65 -0.68
C GLY A 24 -28.33 3.56 -1.69
N THR A 25 -28.33 4.43 -2.69
CA THR A 25 -29.38 4.44 -3.74
C THR A 25 -28.96 3.72 -5.02
N GLN A 26 -27.68 3.32 -5.16
CA GLN A 26 -27.12 2.67 -6.36
C GLN A 26 -27.61 3.31 -7.66
N CYS A 27 -27.55 4.63 -7.75
CA CYS A 27 -28.10 5.34 -8.90
C CYS A 27 -27.24 6.53 -9.33
N CYS A 28 -27.37 6.87 -10.60
CA CYS A 28 -26.82 8.09 -11.17
C CYS A 28 -27.97 8.99 -11.60
N VAL A 29 -27.99 10.23 -11.12
CA VAL A 29 -28.94 11.25 -11.57
C VAL A 29 -28.23 12.18 -12.55
N ILE A 30 -28.63 12.09 -13.82
CA ILE A 30 -28.06 12.86 -14.93
C ILE A 30 -29.20 13.60 -15.63
N SER A 31 -29.08 14.92 -15.76
CA SER A 31 -30.09 15.75 -16.44
C SER A 31 -31.54 15.53 -15.95
N GLY A 32 -31.71 15.21 -14.66
CA GLY A 32 -33.02 14.91 -14.05
C GLY A 32 -33.52 13.47 -14.26
N HIS A 33 -32.80 12.64 -15.00
CA HIS A 33 -33.10 11.22 -15.17
C HIS A 33 -32.34 10.38 -14.15
N THR A 34 -33.03 9.45 -13.49
CA THR A 34 -32.44 8.49 -12.56
C THR A 34 -32.11 7.20 -13.29
N LEU A 35 -30.81 6.88 -13.39
CA LEU A 35 -30.30 5.67 -14.02
C LEU A 35 -29.82 4.69 -12.93
N PRO A 36 -30.38 3.47 -12.86
CA PRO A 36 -29.99 2.48 -11.85
C PRO A 36 -28.64 1.82 -12.21
N LEU A 37 -27.80 1.62 -11.20
CA LEU A 37 -26.54 0.89 -11.30
C LEU A 37 -26.73 -0.55 -10.82
N PHE A 38 -26.08 -1.50 -11.49
CA PHE A 38 -25.96 -2.88 -11.01
C PHE A 38 -24.72 -3.03 -10.14
N PHE A 39 -24.79 -3.91 -9.14
CA PHE A 39 -23.65 -4.23 -8.26
C PHE A 39 -23.33 -5.73 -8.35
N ASP A 40 -22.07 -6.09 -8.60
CA ASP A 40 -21.60 -7.48 -8.68
C ASP A 40 -20.90 -7.96 -7.39
N GLY A 41 -20.94 -7.17 -6.31
CA GLY A 41 -20.19 -7.42 -5.09
C GLY A 41 -18.84 -6.69 -5.02
N PHE A 42 -18.35 -6.14 -6.14
CA PHE A 42 -17.09 -5.42 -6.20
C PHE A 42 -17.23 -4.01 -6.77
N LYS A 43 -18.04 -3.83 -7.82
CA LYS A 43 -18.21 -2.55 -8.52
C LYS A 43 -19.65 -2.29 -8.93
N CYS A 44 -19.99 -1.00 -9.06
CA CYS A 44 -21.21 -0.54 -9.68
C CYS A 44 -21.00 -0.40 -11.20
N TYR A 45 -21.93 -0.88 -12.02
CA TYR A 45 -21.81 -0.86 -13.49
C TYR A 45 -23.17 -0.73 -14.18
N TYR A 46 -23.16 -0.30 -15.44
CA TYR A 46 -24.31 -0.40 -16.34
C TYR A 46 -24.21 -1.65 -17.19
N ARG A 47 -25.34 -2.29 -17.46
CA ARG A 47 -25.46 -3.24 -18.57
C ARG A 47 -25.61 -2.43 -19.84
N VAL A 48 -24.69 -2.65 -20.77
CA VAL A 48 -24.65 -1.93 -22.04
C VAL A 48 -24.90 -2.96 -23.14
N GLU A 49 -25.80 -2.61 -24.05
CA GLU A 49 -26.07 -3.38 -25.26
C GLU A 49 -25.74 -2.51 -26.48
N ALA A 50 -25.36 -3.15 -27.59
CA ALA A 50 -25.12 -2.43 -28.83
C ALA A 50 -26.46 -1.90 -29.38
N ILE A 51 -26.57 -0.58 -29.51
CA ILE A 51 -27.77 0.09 -30.01
C ILE A 51 -27.79 0.01 -31.54
N THR A 52 -28.97 -0.26 -32.13
CA THR A 52 -29.15 -0.23 -33.59
C THR A 52 -29.32 1.20 -34.13
N ASP A 53 -29.09 1.42 -35.43
CA ASP A 53 -29.19 2.76 -36.05
C ASP A 53 -30.58 3.40 -35.92
N GLU A 54 -31.64 2.59 -35.84
CA GLU A 54 -33.02 3.05 -35.65
C GLU A 54 -33.28 3.50 -34.20
N GLU A 55 -32.75 2.74 -33.23
CA GLU A 55 -32.82 3.06 -31.81
C GLU A 55 -32.00 4.30 -31.47
N MET A 56 -30.83 4.47 -32.10
CA MET A 56 -29.97 5.64 -31.90
C MET A 56 -30.65 6.96 -32.32
N ARG A 57 -31.63 6.91 -33.23
CA ARG A 57 -32.40 8.10 -33.65
C ARG A 57 -33.61 8.39 -32.77
N THR A 58 -34.12 7.40 -32.05
CA THR A 58 -35.40 7.47 -31.33
C THR A 58 -35.22 7.57 -29.82
N LEU A 59 -34.14 6.99 -29.28
CA LEU A 59 -33.86 6.99 -27.86
C LEU A 59 -33.31 8.35 -27.39
N PRO A 60 -33.59 8.74 -26.13
CA PRO A 60 -33.07 9.98 -25.57
C PRO A 60 -31.55 9.91 -25.40
N GLU A 61 -30.86 10.96 -25.86
CA GLU A 61 -29.42 11.11 -25.67
C GLU A 61 -29.12 11.68 -24.28
N ILE A 62 -28.29 10.98 -23.51
CA ILE A 62 -27.85 11.40 -22.18
C ILE A 62 -26.34 11.60 -22.21
N VAL A 63 -25.91 12.84 -22.03
CA VAL A 63 -24.49 13.21 -22.01
C VAL A 63 -23.90 12.99 -20.61
N PHE A 64 -22.98 12.03 -20.50
CA PHE A 64 -22.37 11.62 -19.22
C PHE A 64 -21.14 12.45 -18.81
N THR A 65 -20.49 13.11 -19.76
CA THR A 65 -19.21 13.80 -19.60
C THR A 65 -19.31 15.24 -20.06
N SER A 66 -18.54 16.15 -19.46
CA SER A 66 -18.39 17.49 -20.02
C SER A 66 -17.46 17.46 -21.24
N ASP A 67 -17.65 18.42 -22.16
CA ASP A 67 -16.75 18.67 -23.30
C ASP A 67 -15.40 19.27 -22.88
N GLU A 68 -15.17 19.44 -21.57
CA GLU A 68 -13.91 19.92 -21.05
C GLU A 68 -12.81 18.89 -21.25
N GLU A 69 -11.62 19.36 -21.61
CA GLU A 69 -10.44 18.50 -21.72
C GLU A 69 -10.22 17.74 -20.41
N TYR A 70 -10.06 16.42 -20.50
CA TYR A 70 -9.89 15.59 -19.32
C TYR A 70 -8.56 15.92 -18.61
N GLU A 71 -8.65 16.76 -17.58
CA GLU A 71 -7.53 17.03 -16.70
C GLU A 71 -7.75 16.32 -15.36
N PRO A 72 -7.09 15.17 -15.11
CA PRO A 72 -7.20 14.50 -13.83
C PRO A 72 -6.68 15.43 -12.73
N SER A 73 -7.50 15.69 -11.71
CA SER A 73 -7.21 16.60 -10.58
C SER A 73 -5.88 16.33 -9.87
N ALA A 74 -5.28 15.15 -10.06
CA ALA A 74 -3.97 14.79 -9.54
C ALA A 74 -2.76 15.34 -10.34
N ARG A 75 -2.94 15.87 -11.57
CA ARG A 75 -1.83 16.46 -12.37
C ARG A 75 -1.25 17.72 -11.76
N SER A 76 -1.99 18.43 -10.90
CA SER A 76 -1.49 19.64 -10.22
C SER A 76 -0.24 19.37 -9.36
N LYS A 77 0.00 18.12 -8.94
CA LYS A 77 1.14 17.74 -8.07
C LYS A 77 2.25 16.98 -8.81
N SER A 78 2.06 16.60 -10.06
CA SER A 78 3.15 16.05 -10.86
C SER A 78 4.01 17.18 -11.40
N ARG A 79 5.03 17.59 -10.63
CA ARG A 79 6.12 18.39 -11.17
C ARG A 79 6.85 17.54 -12.21
N ARG A 80 6.54 17.71 -13.49
CA ARG A 80 7.52 17.42 -14.53
C ARG A 80 8.58 18.50 -14.39
N PHE A 81 9.73 18.14 -13.82
CA PHE A 81 10.89 19.01 -13.95
C PHE A 81 11.16 19.13 -15.46
N PRO A 82 11.31 20.34 -16.01
CA PRO A 82 11.86 20.46 -17.35
C PRO A 82 13.19 19.69 -17.33
N ALA A 83 13.38 18.81 -18.31
CA ALA A 83 14.60 18.04 -18.44
C ALA A 83 15.73 18.98 -18.90
N GLU A 84 16.18 19.85 -18.02
CA GLU A 84 17.48 20.48 -18.17
C GLU A 84 18.52 19.37 -18.15
N GLU A 85 19.50 19.44 -19.06
CA GLU A 85 20.59 18.48 -19.14
C GLU A 85 21.39 18.52 -17.83
N ILE A 86 21.13 17.56 -16.94
CA ILE A 86 21.80 17.50 -15.63
C ILE A 86 23.27 17.14 -15.87
N ASP A 87 24.17 18.04 -15.47
CA ASP A 87 25.61 17.76 -15.39
C ASP A 87 25.88 16.79 -14.22
N TRP A 88 25.76 15.50 -14.51
CA TRP A 88 25.93 14.42 -13.54
C TRP A 88 27.34 14.34 -12.98
N LYS A 89 28.36 14.74 -13.74
CA LYS A 89 29.74 14.79 -13.25
C LYS A 89 29.85 15.80 -12.12
N ARG A 90 29.40 17.03 -12.34
CA ARG A 90 29.42 18.06 -11.30
C ARG A 90 28.58 17.67 -10.09
N THR A 91 27.41 17.06 -10.33
CA THR A 91 26.47 16.66 -9.26
C THR A 91 27.01 15.53 -8.39
N MET A 92 27.75 14.58 -8.97
CA MET A 92 28.35 13.44 -8.26
C MET A 92 29.79 13.71 -7.79
N ALA A 93 30.23 14.97 -7.77
CA ALA A 93 31.58 15.37 -7.36
C ALA A 93 32.72 14.80 -8.22
N PHE A 94 32.52 14.77 -9.54
CA PHE A 94 33.49 14.38 -10.57
C PHE A 94 34.06 12.96 -10.41
N PRO A 95 33.20 11.93 -10.38
CA PRO A 95 33.68 10.55 -10.36
C PRO A 95 34.32 10.18 -11.71
N PRO A 96 35.18 9.14 -11.75
CA PRO A 96 35.67 8.59 -13.01
C PRO A 96 34.52 8.18 -13.93
N ASP A 97 34.73 8.30 -15.25
CA ASP A 97 33.69 8.09 -16.27
C ASP A 97 33.07 6.70 -16.18
N ASP A 98 33.86 5.68 -15.85
CA ASP A 98 33.39 4.31 -15.71
C ASP A 98 32.45 4.16 -14.51
N VAL A 99 32.79 4.78 -13.38
CA VAL A 99 31.96 4.79 -12.16
C VAL A 99 30.66 5.54 -12.43
N LEU A 100 30.73 6.67 -13.14
CA LEU A 100 29.54 7.44 -13.51
C LEU A 100 28.60 6.60 -14.40
N LYS A 101 29.14 5.96 -15.44
CA LYS A 101 28.36 5.11 -16.35
C LYS A 101 27.71 3.94 -15.61
N HIS A 102 28.46 3.24 -14.76
CA HIS A 102 27.91 2.14 -13.96
C HIS A 102 26.83 2.62 -12.98
N THR A 103 27.04 3.78 -12.36
CA THR A 103 26.07 4.37 -11.42
C THR A 103 24.79 4.77 -12.16
N LEU A 104 24.89 5.49 -13.28
CA LEU A 104 23.73 5.90 -14.08
C LEU A 104 22.98 4.71 -14.70
N ALA A 105 23.68 3.64 -15.08
CA ALA A 105 23.04 2.42 -15.59
C ALA A 105 22.33 1.62 -14.49
N ALA A 106 22.82 1.67 -13.24
CA ALA A 106 22.22 0.99 -12.10
C ALA A 106 21.10 1.82 -11.43
N THR A 107 21.04 3.14 -11.66
CA THR A 107 20.04 3.99 -11.02
C THR A 107 18.69 3.86 -11.70
N THR A 108 17.72 3.28 -11.00
CA THR A 108 16.31 3.23 -11.41
C THR A 108 15.60 4.59 -11.33
N GLN A 109 16.31 5.62 -10.86
CA GLN A 109 15.80 6.99 -10.70
C GLN A 109 15.70 7.75 -12.04
N LEU A 110 16.33 7.25 -13.11
CA LEU A 110 16.36 7.88 -14.43
C LEU A 110 15.41 7.22 -15.44
N VAL A 111 14.57 6.29 -15.00
CA VAL A 111 13.53 5.72 -15.86
C VAL A 111 12.53 6.85 -16.19
N PRO A 112 12.40 7.25 -17.48
CA PRO A 112 11.62 8.43 -17.88
C PRO A 112 10.13 8.29 -17.58
N THR A 113 9.65 7.04 -17.52
CA THR A 113 8.31 6.69 -17.11
C THR A 113 8.42 5.52 -16.14
N VAL A 114 8.12 5.74 -14.87
CA VAL A 114 7.87 4.62 -13.95
C VAL A 114 6.79 3.77 -14.62
N GLU A 115 7.01 2.48 -14.85
CA GLU A 115 6.06 1.61 -15.60
C GLU A 115 4.62 1.64 -15.07
N ALA A 116 4.40 2.19 -13.87
CA ALA A 116 3.08 2.49 -13.34
C ALA A 116 2.30 3.59 -14.11
N GLU A 117 2.94 4.39 -14.96
CA GLU A 117 2.29 5.42 -15.78
C GLU A 117 1.93 4.94 -17.19
N SER A 118 2.56 3.85 -17.66
CA SER A 118 2.23 3.17 -18.93
C SER A 118 1.28 1.98 -18.75
N ARG A 119 0.80 1.71 -17.53
CA ARG A 119 -0.21 0.67 -17.29
C ARG A 119 -1.59 1.14 -17.77
N GLU A 120 -2.20 0.34 -18.64
CA GLU A 120 -3.63 0.45 -19.02
C GLU A 120 -4.57 0.09 -17.84
N ILE A 121 -4.03 -0.54 -16.79
CA ILE A 121 -4.78 -0.96 -15.61
C ILE A 121 -4.86 0.21 -14.63
N MET A 122 -6.07 0.53 -14.16
CA MET A 122 -6.31 1.54 -13.13
C MET A 122 -5.40 1.33 -11.90
N ARG A 123 -4.85 2.42 -11.37
CA ARG A 123 -4.07 2.39 -10.12
C ARG A 123 -4.93 1.85 -8.98
N ASP A 124 -4.52 0.75 -8.37
CA ASP A 124 -4.97 0.43 -7.02
C ASP A 124 -4.53 1.56 -6.09
N HIS A 125 -5.49 2.14 -5.35
CA HIS A 125 -5.28 3.25 -4.44
C HIS A 125 -4.60 2.79 -3.14
N LEU A 126 -3.43 2.17 -3.25
CA LEU A 126 -2.59 1.89 -2.09
C LEU A 126 -2.09 3.23 -1.54
N LYS A 127 -2.49 3.58 -0.32
CA LYS A 127 -2.10 4.84 0.38
C LYS A 127 -0.57 5.01 0.48
N SER A 128 0.19 3.92 0.37
CA SER A 128 1.65 3.88 0.31
C SER A 128 2.09 2.80 -0.68
N ARG A 129 3.20 3.03 -1.38
CA ARG A 129 3.80 2.07 -2.32
C ARG A 129 4.39 0.84 -1.64
N LEU A 130 4.64 0.91 -0.32
CA LEU A 130 5.22 -0.15 0.50
C LEU A 130 4.42 -0.24 1.80
N THR A 131 3.18 -0.69 1.73
CA THR A 131 2.29 -0.82 2.90
C THR A 131 2.90 -1.70 3.99
N CYS A 132 3.62 -2.77 3.60
CA CYS A 132 4.36 -3.66 4.52
C CYS A 132 5.48 -2.96 5.31
N LEU A 133 5.95 -1.80 4.87
CA LEU A 133 6.98 -1.01 5.57
C LEU A 133 6.38 0.19 6.33
N CYS A 134 5.06 0.35 6.28
CA CYS A 134 4.34 1.48 6.86
C CYS A 134 3.58 1.08 8.12
N TYR A 135 4.28 0.57 9.11
CA TYR A 135 3.72 0.37 10.45
C TYR A 135 3.23 1.70 11.04
N ARG A 136 2.18 1.64 11.86
CA ARG A 136 1.68 2.81 12.60
C ARG A 136 2.80 3.37 13.47
N ARG A 137 3.20 4.63 13.27
CA ARG A 137 4.22 5.25 14.12
C ARG A 137 3.66 5.68 15.47
N ARG A 138 4.39 5.36 16.53
CA ARG A 138 4.06 5.72 17.92
C ARG A 138 5.16 6.63 18.48
N ARG A 139 4.77 7.73 19.13
CA ARG A 139 5.72 8.65 19.80
C ARG A 139 6.11 8.13 21.18
N ASP A 140 6.78 6.99 21.21
CA ASP A 140 7.27 6.30 22.41
C ASP A 140 8.72 5.84 22.24
N VAL A 141 9.35 5.47 23.35
CA VAL A 141 10.68 4.86 23.43
C VAL A 141 10.51 3.46 23.97
N ASP A 142 10.93 2.46 23.18
CA ASP A 142 10.83 1.07 23.57
C ASP A 142 12.20 0.53 23.98
N PHE A 143 12.24 -0.17 25.10
CA PHE A 143 13.40 -0.90 25.58
C PHE A 143 13.27 -2.37 25.21
N LEU A 144 14.29 -2.90 24.54
CA LEU A 144 14.35 -4.27 24.07
C LEU A 144 15.38 -5.07 24.87
N TYR A 145 14.92 -6.15 25.49
CA TYR A 145 15.78 -7.10 26.18
C TYR A 145 15.41 -8.54 25.86
N THR A 146 16.43 -9.38 25.64
CA THR A 146 16.28 -10.81 25.42
C THR A 146 16.50 -11.59 26.72
N PHE A 147 15.51 -12.35 27.13
CA PHE A 147 15.55 -13.19 28.32
C PHE A 147 15.57 -14.68 27.96
N LYS A 148 16.20 -15.47 28.83
CA LYS A 148 16.15 -16.93 28.80
C LYS A 148 15.33 -17.41 29.99
N ALA A 149 14.27 -18.18 29.72
CA ALA A 149 13.51 -18.86 30.75
C ALA A 149 14.32 -20.05 31.32
N ASN A 150 14.06 -20.39 32.58
CA ASN A 150 14.69 -21.56 33.19
C ASN A 150 14.04 -22.88 32.73
N ILE A 151 12.74 -22.82 32.41
CA ILE A 151 11.92 -23.96 32.00
C ILE A 151 11.41 -23.70 30.59
N LYS A 152 11.50 -24.71 29.71
CA LYS A 152 10.90 -24.65 28.38
C LYS A 152 9.38 -24.65 28.49
N SER A 153 8.71 -23.79 27.73
CA SER A 153 7.25 -23.84 27.62
C SER A 153 6.79 -25.16 26.98
N VAL A 154 5.51 -25.50 27.16
CA VAL A 154 4.89 -26.69 26.53
C VAL A 154 5.05 -26.68 25.00
N ARG A 155 5.14 -25.50 24.39
CA ARG A 155 5.33 -25.32 22.94
C ARG A 155 6.81 -25.23 22.51
N GLY A 156 7.75 -25.47 23.43
CA GLY A 156 9.18 -25.53 23.14
C GLY A 156 9.95 -24.19 23.21
N PHE A 157 9.28 -23.07 23.47
CA PHE A 157 9.96 -21.77 23.65
C PHE A 157 10.80 -21.73 24.92
N LEU A 158 12.03 -21.24 24.81
CA LEU A 158 13.00 -21.11 25.92
C LEU A 158 13.44 -19.65 26.11
N TYR A 159 13.32 -18.83 25.08
CA TYR A 159 13.73 -17.43 25.08
C TYR A 159 12.52 -16.54 24.85
N PHE A 160 12.61 -15.28 25.23
CA PHE A 160 11.63 -14.28 24.84
C PHE A 160 12.28 -12.90 24.77
N ASN A 161 11.80 -12.08 23.85
CA ASN A 161 12.12 -10.67 23.79
C ASN A 161 11.04 -9.88 24.49
N LEU A 162 11.43 -9.04 25.43
CA LEU A 162 10.54 -8.11 26.10
C LEU A 162 10.74 -6.73 25.49
N PHE A 163 9.66 -6.18 24.95
CA PHE A 163 9.58 -4.79 24.53
C PHE A 163 8.82 -3.99 25.58
N SER A 164 9.49 -3.12 26.32
CA SER A 164 8.88 -2.29 27.35
C SER A 164 8.81 -0.84 26.88
N SER A 165 7.60 -0.30 26.77
CA SER A 165 7.35 1.04 26.25
C SER A 165 7.39 2.08 27.39
N GLN A 166 8.28 3.07 27.30
CA GLN A 166 8.53 4.01 28.41
C GLN A 166 7.31 4.87 28.76
N ARG A 167 6.63 5.43 27.74
CA ARG A 167 5.56 6.41 27.93
C ARG A 167 4.21 5.73 28.15
N SER A 168 3.94 4.67 27.39
CA SER A 168 2.68 3.93 27.51
C SER A 168 2.69 2.88 28.63
N GLY A 169 3.86 2.52 29.16
CA GLY A 169 4.01 1.47 30.17
C GLY A 169 3.61 0.08 29.66
N TYR A 170 3.54 -0.09 28.33
CA TYR A 170 3.10 -1.32 27.70
C TYR A 170 4.27 -2.28 27.49
N ASP A 171 4.13 -3.49 28.04
CA ASP A 171 5.09 -4.57 27.93
C ASP A 171 4.59 -5.64 26.95
N HIS A 172 5.35 -5.90 25.89
CA HIS A 172 5.03 -6.89 24.87
C HIS A 172 6.11 -7.99 24.81
N PRO A 173 5.88 -9.15 25.44
CA PRO A 173 6.78 -10.28 25.34
C PRO A 173 6.50 -11.11 24.07
N ILE A 174 7.54 -11.38 23.28
CA ILE A 174 7.49 -12.26 22.11
C ILE A 174 8.35 -13.48 22.37
N LEU A 175 7.75 -14.67 22.29
CA LEU A 175 8.39 -15.94 22.61
C LEU A 175 9.25 -16.45 21.44
N MET A 176 10.38 -17.08 21.78
CA MET A 176 11.38 -17.57 20.83
C MET A 176 11.91 -18.94 21.24
N GLN A 177 12.23 -19.79 20.26
CA GLN A 177 12.85 -21.09 20.52
C GLN A 177 14.36 -20.95 20.65
N GLN A 178 14.95 -20.13 19.79
CA GLN A 178 16.38 -19.86 19.75
C GLN A 178 16.67 -18.37 19.99
N LYS A 179 17.83 -18.09 20.56
CA LYS A 179 18.27 -16.71 20.78
C LYS A 179 18.53 -15.95 19.46
N SER A 180 18.88 -16.66 18.39
CA SER A 180 19.11 -16.09 17.06
C SER A 180 17.86 -15.51 16.38
N GLU A 181 16.66 -15.89 16.84
CA GLU A 181 15.38 -15.39 16.33
C GLU A 181 15.06 -13.97 16.82
N SER A 182 15.88 -13.43 17.74
CA SER A 182 15.72 -12.12 18.37
C SER A 182 15.48 -10.97 17.39
N PRO A 183 16.22 -10.82 16.28
CA PRO A 183 15.96 -9.74 15.31
C PRO A 183 14.60 -9.87 14.60
N GLU A 184 14.12 -11.09 14.37
CA GLU A 184 12.89 -11.36 13.63
C GLU A 184 11.65 -10.95 14.44
N THR A 185 11.75 -10.90 15.77
CA THR A 185 10.65 -10.45 16.65
C THR A 185 10.30 -8.97 16.51
N LEU A 186 11.18 -8.15 15.93
CA LEU A 186 10.93 -6.71 15.74
C LEU A 186 9.73 -6.44 14.84
N GLU A 187 9.61 -7.24 13.78
CA GLU A 187 8.54 -7.10 12.80
C GLU A 187 7.17 -7.36 13.47
N ALA A 188 7.06 -8.50 14.17
CA ALA A 188 5.87 -8.85 14.93
C ALA A 188 5.52 -7.81 16.02
N HIS A 189 6.52 -7.20 16.65
CA HIS A 189 6.29 -6.11 17.58
C HIS A 189 5.72 -4.86 16.88
N PHE A 190 6.28 -4.46 15.73
CA PHE A 190 5.83 -3.29 14.98
C PHE A 190 4.46 -3.49 14.34
N ASP A 191 4.12 -4.71 13.92
CA ASP A 191 2.78 -5.06 13.48
C ASP A 191 1.74 -4.87 14.59
N HIS A 192 2.05 -5.38 15.79
CA HIS A 192 1.11 -5.35 16.90
C HIS A 192 1.00 -3.95 17.55
N CYS A 193 2.14 -3.34 17.84
CA CYS A 193 2.22 -2.12 18.65
C CYS A 193 2.38 -0.85 17.81
N GLY A 194 2.91 -0.98 16.59
CA GLY A 194 3.43 0.12 15.79
C GLY A 194 4.92 0.37 16.03
N THR A 195 5.57 1.08 15.12
CA THR A 195 6.99 1.44 15.24
C THR A 195 7.18 2.59 16.24
N PRO A 196 7.99 2.43 17.29
CA PRO A 196 8.32 3.50 18.23
C PRO A 196 9.16 4.59 17.57
N HIS A 197 9.27 5.73 18.25
CA HIS A 197 10.17 6.80 17.83
C HIS A 197 11.63 6.44 18.08
N THR A 198 11.90 5.68 19.14
CA THR A 198 13.24 5.22 19.49
C THR A 198 13.15 3.81 20.03
N LEU A 199 14.01 2.92 19.54
CA LEU A 199 14.21 1.59 20.09
C LEU A 199 15.59 1.55 20.74
N LYS A 200 15.64 1.13 22.00
CA LYS A 200 16.88 0.97 22.77
C LYS A 200 17.06 -0.50 23.10
N SER A 201 18.06 -1.13 22.50
CA SER A 201 18.53 -2.45 22.92
C SER A 201 19.81 -2.32 23.74
N ASP A 202 20.15 -3.36 24.48
CA ASP A 202 21.51 -3.52 24.96
C ASP A 202 22.45 -3.80 23.78
N ASN A 203 23.75 -3.74 24.04
CA ASN A 203 24.78 -3.97 23.03
C ASN A 203 24.98 -5.48 22.80
N ALA A 204 23.92 -6.30 22.79
CA ALA A 204 24.00 -7.74 22.57
C ALA A 204 24.35 -8.09 21.11
N LYS A 205 25.00 -9.25 20.93
CA LYS A 205 25.50 -9.70 19.60
C LYS A 205 24.41 -9.81 18.54
N GLU A 206 23.19 -10.17 18.93
CA GLU A 206 22.04 -10.33 18.02
C GLU A 206 21.60 -9.02 17.37
N PHE A 207 21.79 -7.89 18.05
CA PHE A 207 21.41 -6.57 17.55
C PHE A 207 22.60 -5.79 16.96
N ARG A 208 23.81 -6.38 16.99
CA ARG A 208 25.04 -5.76 16.47
C ARG A 208 25.37 -6.11 15.03
N SER A 209 24.70 -7.08 14.40
CA SER A 209 25.11 -7.51 13.06
C SER A 209 24.97 -6.37 12.05
N THR A 210 26.05 -6.08 11.30
CA THR A 210 25.96 -5.31 10.06
C THR A 210 24.94 -5.97 9.16
N ALA A 211 24.09 -5.15 8.50
CA ALA A 211 23.05 -5.62 7.59
C ALA A 211 23.61 -6.67 6.63
N SER A 212 23.33 -7.95 6.92
CA SER A 212 23.57 -9.01 5.96
C SER A 212 22.47 -8.87 4.91
N PRO A 213 22.79 -8.83 3.61
CA PRO A 213 21.78 -8.84 2.56
C PRO A 213 21.14 -10.24 2.56
N ARG A 214 20.24 -10.50 3.49
CA ARG A 214 19.38 -11.68 3.42
C ARG A 214 18.39 -11.41 2.30
N ALA A 215 18.57 -12.18 1.22
CA ALA A 215 17.63 -12.30 0.13
C ALA A 215 16.20 -12.37 0.69
N THR A 216 15.35 -11.46 0.24
CA THR A 216 13.90 -11.51 0.39
C THR A 216 13.35 -12.73 -0.34
N THR A 217 13.54 -13.92 0.22
CA THR A 217 12.63 -15.04 -0.06
C THR A 217 11.41 -14.85 0.81
N SER A 218 10.40 -14.20 0.23
CA SER A 218 9.03 -14.21 0.71
C SER A 218 8.57 -15.67 0.89
N THR A 219 8.68 -16.20 2.10
CA THR A 219 7.91 -17.38 2.52
C THR A 219 6.52 -16.90 2.90
N HIS A 220 5.70 -16.64 1.88
CA HIS A 220 4.25 -16.50 1.95
C HIS A 220 3.59 -17.46 0.94
N ASP A 221 4.12 -18.68 0.84
CA ASP A 221 3.65 -19.70 -0.11
C ASP A 221 3.57 -21.10 0.51
N ARG A 222 3.25 -21.16 1.81
CA ARG A 222 2.96 -22.42 2.51
C ARG A 222 1.68 -22.28 3.32
N TYR A 223 0.54 -22.30 2.65
CA TYR A 223 -0.74 -22.81 3.16
C TYR A 223 -1.74 -22.87 2.00
N ILE A 224 -1.58 -23.86 1.13
CA ILE A 224 -2.71 -24.47 0.42
C ILE A 224 -2.59 -25.96 0.73
N ASP A 225 -3.19 -26.37 1.84
CA ASP A 225 -3.39 -27.78 2.12
C ASP A 225 -4.34 -28.34 1.06
N HIS A 226 -3.87 -29.39 0.40
CA HIS A 226 -4.70 -30.28 -0.40
C HIS A 226 -5.79 -30.89 0.50
N VAL A 227 -7.04 -30.50 0.28
CA VAL A 227 -8.19 -31.29 0.71
C VAL A 227 -8.47 -32.31 -0.40
N PRO A 228 -8.25 -33.62 -0.18
CA PRO A 228 -8.69 -34.62 -1.14
C PRO A 228 -10.22 -34.74 -1.07
N LEU A 229 -10.86 -34.59 -2.23
CA LEU A 229 -12.27 -34.94 -2.41
C LEU A 229 -12.40 -36.46 -2.36
N THR A 230 -13.09 -36.96 -1.35
CA THR A 230 -13.75 -38.28 -1.33
C THR A 230 -15.23 -38.07 -1.12
#